data_AF-A0A2D7TXJ0-F1
#
_entry.id   AF-A0A2D7TXJ0-F1
#
_cell.length_a   1.000
_cell.length_b   1.000
_cell.length_c   1.000
_cell.angle_alpha   90.00
_cell.angle_beta   90.00
_cell.angle_gamma   90.00
#
_symmetry.space_group_name_H-M   'P 1'
#
loop_
_entity.id
_entity.type
_entity.pdbx_description
1 polymer ?
#
loop_
_entity_poly.entity_id
_entity_poly.type
_entity_poly.pdbx_seq_one_letter_code
_entity_poly.pdbx_strand_id
1 'polypeptide(L)' 'MSAEASSLTFEQALSELEQIVQKLEAGDASLDDAINAYSRGIELKNQCQQRLESARLQVEKIQFPTDGSNAVTEPFDNE' A
#
# COMPACT_ATOMS: atom_id res chain seq x y z
N MET A 1 7.38 -17.15 20.14
CA MET A 1 6.26 -16.21 19.93
C MET A 1 6.08 -16.10 18.43
N SER A 2 5.25 -16.95 17.83
CA SER A 2 3.79 -16.81 17.66
C SER A 2 3.51 -16.23 16.28
N ALA A 3 2.80 -17.02 15.48
CA ALA A 3 2.56 -16.88 14.05
C ALA A 3 2.00 -15.51 13.63
N GLU A 4 2.65 -14.88 12.65
CA GLU A 4 1.99 -14.14 11.56
C GLU A 4 2.72 -14.46 10.26
N ALA A 5 2.39 -15.63 9.70
CA ALA A 5 2.82 -16.01 8.37
C ALA A 5 2.08 -15.14 7.33
N SER A 6 2.86 -14.53 6.43
CA SER A 6 2.49 -14.35 5.01
C SER A 6 1.60 -13.18 4.60
N SER A 7 1.91 -11.94 4.99
CA SER A 7 1.50 -10.77 4.19
C SER A 7 2.73 -10.15 3.49
N LEU A 8 2.69 -10.09 2.16
CA LEU A 8 3.75 -9.45 1.35
C LEU A 8 3.86 -7.97 1.72
N THR A 9 5.08 -7.44 1.80
CA THR A 9 5.31 -5.98 1.86
C THR A 9 4.70 -5.27 0.65
N PHE A 10 4.54 -3.95 0.71
CA PHE A 10 3.98 -3.19 -0.42
C PHE A 10 4.82 -3.39 -1.68
N GLU A 11 6.14 -3.28 -1.55
CA GLU A 11 7.12 -3.42 -2.63
C GLU A 11 7.08 -4.83 -3.23
N GLN A 12 6.95 -5.86 -2.39
CA GLN A 12 6.82 -7.24 -2.86
C GLN A 12 5.49 -7.48 -3.59
N ALA A 13 4.37 -6.97 -3.05
CA ALA A 13 3.07 -7.12 -3.70
C ALA A 13 2.99 -6.37 -5.03
N LEU A 14 3.61 -5.18 -5.10
CA LEU A 14 3.73 -4.41 -6.33
C LEU A 14 4.59 -5.13 -7.37
N SER A 15 5.74 -5.65 -6.98
CA SER A 15 6.63 -6.38 -7.88
C SER A 15 5.97 -7.64 -8.44
N GLU A 16 5.24 -8.40 -7.61
CA GLU A 16 4.49 -9.57 -8.08
C GLU A 16 3.36 -9.17 -9.04
N LEU A 17 2.67 -8.05 -8.78
CA LEU A 17 1.64 -7.52 -9.67
C LEU A 17 2.20 -7.11 -11.03
N GLU A 18 3.37 -6.46 -11.06
CA GLU A 18 4.07 -6.09 -12.31
C GLU A 18 4.45 -7.32 -13.14
N GLN A 19 4.92 -8.39 -12.49
CA GLN A 19 5.23 -9.65 -13.16
C GLN A 19 3.98 -10.31 -13.76
N ILE A 20 2.86 -10.27 -13.04
CA ILE A 20 1.57 -10.78 -13.53
C ILE A 20 1.12 -9.99 -14.76
N VAL A 21 1.21 -8.66 -14.72
CA VAL A 21 0.86 -7.81 -15.86
C VAL A 21 1.74 -8.14 -17.07
N GLN A 22 3.07 -8.22 -16.89
CA GLN A 22 3.98 -8.61 -17.97
C GLN A 22 3.62 -9.98 -18.57
N LYS A 23 3.28 -10.96 -17.74
CA LYS A 23 2.87 -12.30 -18.21
C LYS A 23 1.58 -12.25 -19.02
N LEU A 24 0.60 -11.46 -18.59
CA LEU A 24 -0.67 -11.28 -19.31
C LEU A 24 -0.47 -10.53 -20.64
N GLU A 25 0.39 -9.51 -20.66
CA GLU A 25 0.72 -8.73 -21.86
C GLU A 25 1.52 -9.52 -22.89
N ALA A 26 2.35 -10.49 -22.45
CA ALA A 26 3.10 -11.37 -23.35
C ALA A 26 2.20 -12.26 -24.21
N GLY A 27 0.97 -12.53 -23.75
CA GLY A 27 -0.04 -13.28 -24.52
C GLY A 27 0.27 -14.76 -24.74
N ASP A 28 1.27 -15.33 -24.05
CA ASP A 28 1.63 -16.75 -24.14
C ASP A 28 0.89 -17.66 -23.13
N ALA A 29 0.09 -17.05 -22.24
CA ALA A 29 -0.62 -17.75 -21.19
C ALA A 29 -1.84 -18.50 -21.73
N SER A 30 -2.08 -19.70 -21.22
CA SER A 30 -3.35 -20.41 -21.45
C SER A 30 -4.52 -19.61 -20.86
N LEU A 31 -5.75 -19.90 -21.30
CA LEU A 31 -6.95 -19.23 -20.76
C LEU A 31 -7.05 -19.39 -19.23
N ASP A 32 -6.81 -20.60 -18.72
CA ASP A 32 -6.86 -20.89 -17.29
C ASP A 32 -5.75 -20.13 -16.52
N ASP A 33 -4.55 -20.08 -17.09
CA ASP A 33 -3.45 -19.30 -16.51
C ASP A 33 -3.75 -17.80 -16.49
N ALA A 34 -4.38 -17.27 -17.55
CA ALA A 34 -4.75 -15.88 -17.64
C ALA A 34 -5.82 -15.51 -16.59
N ILE A 35 -6.81 -16.38 -16.38
CA ILE A 35 -7.84 -16.21 -15.34
C ILE A 35 -7.21 -16.22 -13.94
N ASN A 36 -6.30 -17.16 -13.68
CA ASN A 36 -5.60 -17.27 -12.40
C ASN A 36 -4.71 -16.06 -12.14
N ALA A 37 -3.93 -15.64 -13.15
CA ALA A 37 -3.07 -14.47 -13.09
C ALA A 37 -3.89 -13.19 -12.84
N TYR A 38 -5.02 -13.02 -13.52
CA TYR A 38 -5.93 -11.90 -13.31
C TYR A 38 -6.50 -11.88 -11.87
N SER A 39 -7.00 -13.03 -11.39
CA SER A 39 -7.54 -13.16 -10.03
C SER A 39 -6.49 -12.77 -8.97
N ARG A 40 -5.26 -13.28 -9.11
CA ARG A 40 -4.14 -12.93 -8.23
C ARG A 40 -3.78 -11.44 -8.33
N GLY A 41 -3.79 -10.87 -9.54
CA GLY A 41 -3.54 -9.45 -9.76
C GLY A 41 -4.56 -8.56 -9.03
N ILE A 42 -5.84 -8.93 -9.02
CA ILE A 42 -6.87 -8.21 -8.25
C ILE A 42 -6.61 -8.28 -6.75
N GLU A 43 -6.20 -9.44 -6.24
CA GLU A 43 -5.85 -9.61 -4.83
C GLU A 43 -4.68 -8.69 -4.44
N LEU A 44 -3.59 -8.71 -5.20
CA LEU A 44 -2.41 -7.89 -4.97
C LEU A 44 -2.71 -6.39 -5.07
N LYS A 45 -3.50 -5.97 -6.06
CA LYS A 45 -3.98 -4.58 -6.18
C LYS A 45 -4.71 -4.15 -4.90
N ASN A 46 -5.64 -4.96 -4.41
CA ASN A 46 -6.40 -4.62 -3.20
C ASN A 46 -5.49 -4.51 -1.98
N GLN A 47 -4.50 -5.42 -1.84
CA GLN A 47 -3.52 -5.36 -0.77
C GLN A 47 -2.67 -4.08 -0.85
N CYS A 48 -2.20 -3.70 -2.06
CA CYS A 48 -1.46 -2.46 -2.27
C CYS A 48 -2.28 -1.23 -1.87
N GLN A 49 -3.54 -1.17 -2.29
CA GLN A 49 -4.44 -0.06 -1.96
C GLN A 49 -4.68 0.05 -0.46
N GLN A 50 -4.90 -1.06 0.24
CA GLN A 50 -5.08 -1.06 1.70
C GLN A 50 -3.84 -0.57 2.43
N ARG A 51 -2.64 -0.98 1.99
CA ARG A 51 -1.37 -0.51 2.57
C ARG A 51 -1.18 0.98 2.36
N LEU A 52 -1.45 1.49 1.16
CA LEU A 52 -1.36 2.92 0.85
C LEU A 52 -2.35 3.74 1.67
N GLU A 53 -3.58 3.28 1.84
CA GLU A 53 -4.58 3.97 2.65
C GLU A 53 -4.18 3.99 4.13
N SER A 54 -3.68 2.87 4.66
CA SER A 54 -3.15 2.80 6.02
C SER A 54 -1.99 3.79 6.23
N ALA A 55 -1.04 3.82 5.29
CA ALA A 55 0.08 4.76 5.33
C ALA A 55 -0.40 6.22 5.26
N ARG A 56 -1.38 6.53 4.40
CA ARG A 56 -2.00 7.86 4.29
C ARG A 56 -2.59 8.30 5.62
N LEU A 57 -3.38 7.45 6.26
CA LEU A 57 -4.00 7.73 7.56
C LEU A 57 -2.97 7.91 8.67
N GLN A 58 -1.87 7.15 8.65
CA GLN A 58 -0.78 7.34 9.62
C GLN A 58 -0.10 8.69 9.45
N VAL A 59 0.20 9.09 8.21
CA VAL A 59 0.80 10.39 7.90
C VAL A 59 -0.13 11.56 8.29
N GLU A 60 -1.43 11.42 8.04
CA GLU A 60 -2.43 12.43 8.42
C GLU A 60 -2.50 12.64 9.93
N LYS A 61 -2.47 11.56 10.73
CA LYS A 61 -2.43 11.63 12.20
C LYS A 61 -1.19 12.34 12.75
N ILE A 62 -0.05 12.23 12.06
CA ILE A 62 1.20 12.91 12.47
C ILE A 62 1.12 14.40 12.15
N GLN A 63 0.56 14.78 10.99
CA GLN A 63 0.44 16.18 10.58
C GLN A 63 -0.64 16.95 11.36
N PHE A 64 -1.71 16.27 11.76
CA PHE A 64 -2.83 16.86 12.49
C PHE A 64 -3.10 16.04 13.76
N PRO A 65 -2.23 16.11 14.77
CA PRO A 65 -2.50 15.47 16.05
C PRO A 65 -3.84 15.98 16.56
N THR A 66 -4.80 15.08 16.72
CA THR A 66 -6.17 15.36 17.18
C THR A 66 -6.20 15.59 18.69
N ASP A 67 -5.24 16.34 19.19
CA ASP A 67 -5.21 16.80 20.57
C ASP A 67 -5.25 18.32 20.52
N GLY A 68 -6.29 18.91 21.10
CA GLY A 68 -6.49 20.35 21.25
C GLY A 68 -5.46 21.01 22.16
N SER A 69 -4.20 20.58 22.08
CA SER A 69 -3.05 21.20 22.69
C SER A 69 -2.51 22.20 21.70
N ASN A 70 -2.99 23.44 21.85
CA ASN A 70 -2.47 24.66 21.26
C ASN A 70 -0.99 24.49 20.85
N ALA A 71 -0.74 24.44 19.55
CA ALA A 71 0.52 24.90 19.02
C ALA A 71 0.59 26.39 19.38
N VAL A 72 1.09 26.69 20.58
CA VAL A 72 1.55 28.02 20.93
C VAL A 72 2.77 28.21 20.05
N THR A 73 2.54 28.70 18.84
CA THR A 73 3.56 29.43 18.11
C THR A 73 3.83 30.66 18.96
N GLU A 74 4.92 30.65 19.72
CA GLU A 74 5.43 31.88 20.31
C GLU A 74 5.62 32.87 19.16
N PRO A 75 5.06 34.09 19.24
CA PRO A 75 5.38 35.11 18.27
C PRO A 75 6.90 35.31 18.31
N PHE A 76 7.53 35.22 17.14
CA PHE A 76 8.93 35.53 16.98
C PHE A 76 9.11 37.02 17.31
N ASP A 77 9.55 37.31 18.53
CA ASP A 77 9.91 38.66 18.96
C ASP A 77 11.05 39.14 18.07
N ASN A 78 10.75 40.17 17.29
CA ASN A 78 11.71 40.84 16.44
C ASN A 78 12.02 42.20 17.08
N GLU A 79 12.89 42.18 18.10
CA GLU A 79 13.68 43.33 18.57
C GLU A 79 15.15 42.94 18.73
#